data_AF-A0A967NTJ3-F1
#
_entry.id   AF-A0A967NTJ3-F1
#
_cell.length_a   1.000
_cell.length_b   1.000
_cell.length_c   1.000
_cell.angle_alpha   90.00
_cell.angle_beta   90.00
_cell.angle_gamma   90.00
#
_symmetry.space_group_name_H-M   'P 1'
#
loop_
_entity.id
_entity.type
_entity.pdbx_description
1 polymer ?
#
loop_
_entity_poly.entity_id
_entity_poly.type
_entity_poly.pdbx_seq_one_letter_code
_entity_poly.pdbx_strand_id
1 'polypeptide(L)'
;PIGLNWQKTHGTMAMGTEFATSFVSLNKSNTPSLGCAIIGDTDPGKEFFVEIHSDSVSNLFGIAFELVYSPTTYVKALAVGSGAWMGSDVIFFANIDTTTGVIGIGISRKAGQGGVNGSGMVAKV
;
A
#
# COMPACT_ATOMS: atom_id res chain seq x y z
N PRO A 1 40.71 -16.00 50.70
CA PRO A 1 39.46 -15.22 50.77
C PRO A 1 38.76 -15.19 49.40
N ILE A 2 37.63 -15.88 49.35
CA ILE A 2 36.66 -15.92 48.24
C ILE A 2 35.93 -14.58 48.17
N GLY A 3 36.08 -13.86 47.05
CA GLY A 3 35.44 -12.56 46.81
C GLY A 3 34.62 -12.59 45.52
N LEU A 4 33.31 -12.60 45.70
CA LEU A 4 32.24 -12.60 44.70
C LEU A 4 32.50 -11.63 43.53
N ASN A 5 32.56 -12.14 42.30
CA ASN A 5 32.38 -11.32 41.10
C ASN A 5 31.78 -12.13 39.92
N TRP A 6 30.69 -12.84 40.19
CA TRP A 6 30.00 -13.71 39.22
C TRP A 6 28.71 -13.11 38.62
N GLN A 7 28.59 -11.77 38.54
CA GLN A 7 27.41 -11.13 37.92
C GLN A 7 27.75 -9.88 37.08
N LYS A 8 28.68 -10.00 36.13
CA LYS A 8 28.68 -9.09 34.98
C LYS A 8 28.27 -9.86 33.74
N THR A 9 26.96 -10.04 33.62
CA THR A 9 26.27 -10.48 32.42
C THR A 9 26.69 -9.58 31.26
N HIS A 10 27.08 -10.19 30.14
CA HIS A 10 27.25 -9.50 28.88
C HIS A 10 25.91 -8.85 28.52
N GLY A 11 25.82 -7.54 28.70
CA GLY A 11 24.73 -6.75 28.13
C GLY A 11 24.89 -6.82 26.63
N THR A 12 24.16 -7.72 26.00
CA THR A 12 23.82 -7.69 24.58
C THR A 12 23.35 -6.27 24.28
N MET A 13 24.14 -5.53 23.50
CA MET A 13 23.58 -4.41 22.76
C MET A 13 22.53 -5.05 21.85
N ALA A 14 21.26 -4.98 22.27
CA ALA A 14 20.17 -5.11 21.35
C ALA A 14 20.38 -4.00 20.32
N MET A 15 20.94 -4.36 19.17
CA MET A 15 20.67 -3.64 17.94
C MET A 15 19.16 -3.77 17.76
N GLY A 16 18.43 -2.85 18.37
CA GLY A 16 17.10 -2.52 17.91
C GLY A 16 17.31 -2.00 16.50
N THR A 17 17.27 -2.91 15.52
CA THR A 17 16.84 -2.54 14.19
C THR A 17 15.42 -2.05 14.36
N GLU A 18 15.30 -0.75 14.66
CA GLU A 18 14.10 -0.01 14.35
C GLU A 18 13.95 -0.16 12.84
N PHE A 19 13.24 -1.20 12.43
CA PHE A 19 12.56 -1.18 11.15
C PHE A 19 11.56 -0.05 11.31
N ALA A 20 11.97 1.13 10.87
CA ALA A 20 11.05 2.20 10.59
C ALA A 20 10.03 1.58 9.65
N THR A 21 8.86 1.24 10.18
CA THR A 21 7.64 1.18 9.39
C THR A 21 7.51 2.59 8.84
N SER A 22 8.10 2.82 7.67
CA SER A 22 7.90 4.02 6.89
C SER A 22 6.46 3.96 6.42
N PHE A 23 5.55 4.29 7.34
CA PHE A 23 4.25 4.78 6.96
C PHE A 23 4.56 6.04 6.17
N VAL A 24 4.27 6.01 4.87
CA VAL A 24 4.00 7.24 4.16
C VAL A 24 2.80 7.82 4.87
N SER A 25 3.05 8.71 5.83
CA SER A 25 2.05 9.66 6.28
C SER A 25 1.64 10.38 5.01
N LEU A 26 0.47 10.02 4.46
CA LEU A 26 -0.19 10.82 3.45
C LEU A 26 -0.47 12.16 4.15
N ASN A 27 0.49 13.08 4.05
CA ASN A 27 0.27 14.45 4.46
C ASN A 27 -1.00 14.89 3.73
N LYS A 28 -2.03 15.28 4.49
CA LYS A 28 -3.27 15.80 3.93
C LYS A 28 -2.93 17.03 3.09
N SER A 29 -2.66 16.79 1.82
CA SER A 29 -2.35 17.81 0.85
C SER A 29 -3.67 18.35 0.34
N ASN A 30 -3.78 19.67 0.20
CA ASN A 30 -4.91 20.27 -0.51
C ASN A 30 -4.76 20.15 -2.04
N THR A 31 -3.67 19.52 -2.51
CA THR A 31 -3.48 19.21 -3.92
C THR A 31 -3.96 17.79 -4.23
N PRO A 32 -4.68 17.59 -5.35
CA PRO A 32 -4.98 16.26 -5.84
C PRO A 32 -3.72 15.38 -5.94
N SER A 33 -3.74 14.20 -5.36
CA SER A 33 -2.64 13.23 -5.48
C SER A 33 -3.14 11.79 -5.52
N LEU A 34 -2.26 10.89 -5.97
CA LEU A 34 -2.41 9.44 -5.88
C LEU A 34 -1.22 8.92 -5.08
N GLY A 35 -1.49 8.15 -4.04
CA GLY A 35 -0.48 7.56 -3.18
C GLY A 35 -0.78 6.09 -2.90
N CYS A 36 0.18 5.41 -2.29
CA CYS A 36 0.02 4.04 -1.82
C CYS A 36 0.41 3.90 -0.35
N ALA A 37 -0.20 2.91 0.32
CA ALA A 37 0.11 2.52 1.68
C ALA A 37 0.23 0.99 1.77
N ILE A 38 1.23 0.51 2.50
CA ILE A 38 1.40 -0.92 2.77
C ILE A 38 0.69 -1.25 4.07
N ILE A 39 -0.19 -2.25 4.05
CA ILE A 39 -0.97 -2.70 5.20
C ILE A 39 -0.66 -4.18 5.47
N GLY A 40 -0.16 -4.47 6.67
CA GLY A 40 0.16 -5.84 7.10
C GLY A 40 1.66 -6.03 7.33
N ASP A 41 2.04 -7.31 7.47
CA ASP A 41 3.40 -7.73 7.74
C ASP A 41 4.13 -8.07 6.44
N THR A 42 5.31 -7.48 6.24
CA THR A 42 6.14 -7.67 5.05
C THR A 42 7.25 -8.71 5.23
N ASP A 43 7.19 -9.49 6.31
CA ASP A 43 8.09 -10.63 6.54
C ASP A 43 7.97 -11.69 5.43
N PRO A 44 9.06 -12.40 5.08
CA PRO A 44 9.03 -13.42 4.05
C PRO A 44 7.97 -14.49 4.28
N GLY A 45 7.16 -14.76 3.26
CA GLY A 45 6.08 -15.76 3.30
C GLY A 45 4.77 -15.27 3.90
N LYS A 46 4.67 -13.99 4.29
CA LYS A 46 3.42 -13.35 4.68
C LYS A 46 2.76 -12.65 3.49
N GLU A 47 1.44 -12.64 3.50
CA GLU A 47 0.64 -11.80 2.60
C GLU A 47 0.40 -10.45 3.26
N PHE A 48 0.52 -9.38 2.47
CA PHE A 48 0.22 -8.01 2.86
C PHE A 48 -0.56 -7.34 1.73
N PHE A 49 -1.12 -6.18 2.02
CA PHE A 49 -1.83 -5.39 1.03
C PHE A 49 -1.08 -4.13 0.66
N VAL A 50 -1.23 -3.71 -0.59
CA VAL A 50 -0.92 -2.36 -1.05
C VAL A 50 -2.23 -1.65 -1.38
N GLU A 51 -2.59 -0.68 -0.56
CA GLU A 51 -3.76 0.15 -0.78
C GLU A 51 -3.36 1.39 -1.58
N ILE A 52 -4.14 1.70 -2.62
CA ILE A 52 -3.94 2.89 -3.45
C ILE A 52 -5.02 3.89 -3.09
N HIS A 53 -4.61 5.09 -2.71
CA HIS A 53 -5.48 6.17 -2.23
C HIS A 53 -5.37 7.37 -3.16
N SER A 54 -6.52 7.94 -3.49
CA SER A 54 -6.59 9.25 -4.13
C SER A 54 -6.92 10.28 -3.05
N ASP A 55 -6.26 11.43 -3.10
CA ASP A 55 -6.41 12.49 -2.10
C ASP A 55 -6.83 13.81 -2.71
N SER A 56 -7.71 14.54 -2.00
CA SER A 56 -8.12 15.91 -2.32
C SER A 56 -8.54 16.14 -3.77
N VAL A 57 -9.23 15.17 -4.38
CA VAL A 57 -9.76 15.30 -5.73
C VAL A 57 -11.13 15.98 -5.73
N SER A 58 -11.45 16.61 -6.84
CA SER A 58 -12.77 17.18 -7.13
C SER A 58 -13.33 16.51 -8.37
N ASN A 59 -14.58 16.03 -8.27
CA ASN A 59 -15.35 15.40 -9.33
C ASN A 59 -14.60 14.29 -10.10
N LEU A 60 -13.88 13.42 -9.37
CA LEU A 60 -13.17 12.29 -9.96
C LEU A 60 -14.19 11.27 -10.50
N PHE A 61 -14.24 11.13 -11.82
CA PHE A 61 -15.13 10.18 -12.47
C PHE A 61 -14.48 8.81 -12.72
N GLY A 62 -13.18 8.80 -13.03
CA GLY A 62 -12.41 7.59 -13.24
C GLY A 62 -10.92 7.87 -13.24
N ILE A 63 -10.13 6.82 -13.04
CA ILE A 63 -8.68 6.87 -12.98
C ILE A 63 -8.11 5.56 -13.53
N ALA A 64 -6.94 5.66 -14.18
CA ALA A 64 -6.15 4.52 -14.60
C ALA A 64 -4.68 4.78 -14.28
N PHE A 65 -3.97 3.74 -13.83
CA PHE A 65 -2.58 3.81 -13.44
C PHE A 65 -1.92 2.43 -13.52
N GLU A 66 -0.59 2.43 -13.47
CA GLU A 66 0.22 1.22 -13.36
C GLU A 66 0.90 1.20 -11.99
N LEU A 67 0.77 0.08 -11.28
CA LEU A 67 1.58 -0.20 -10.09
C LEU A 67 2.75 -1.09 -10.51
N VAL A 68 3.96 -0.58 -10.37
CA VAL A 68 5.19 -1.30 -10.70
C VAL A 68 5.84 -1.80 -9.42
N TYR A 69 6.14 -3.10 -9.38
CA TYR A 69 6.87 -3.73 -8.28
C TYR A 69 8.14 -4.42 -8.80
N SER A 70 9.25 -4.21 -8.09
CA SER A 70 10.54 -4.76 -8.45
C SER A 70 11.38 -5.03 -7.19
N PRO A 71 12.14 -6.14 -7.14
CA PRO A 71 12.20 -7.21 -8.15
C PRO A 71 11.05 -8.22 -8.02
N THR A 72 10.64 -8.83 -9.13
CA THR A 72 9.54 -9.84 -9.17
C THR A 72 9.88 -11.17 -8.48
N THR A 73 11.14 -11.35 -8.06
CA THR A 73 11.60 -12.55 -7.34
C THR A 73 11.21 -12.53 -5.85
N TYR A 74 10.97 -11.37 -5.25
CA TYR A 74 10.68 -11.26 -3.80
C TYR A 74 9.22 -10.96 -3.49
N VAL A 75 8.51 -10.32 -4.41
CA VAL A 75 7.11 -9.95 -4.25
C VAL A 75 6.32 -10.48 -5.44
N LYS A 76 5.16 -11.08 -5.16
CA LYS A 76 4.24 -11.58 -6.16
C LYS A 76 2.85 -11.03 -5.89
N ALA A 77 2.26 -10.36 -6.87
CA ALA A 77 0.87 -9.93 -6.80
C ALA A 77 -0.06 -11.14 -6.86
N LEU A 78 -1.03 -11.21 -5.93
CA LEU A 78 -1.96 -12.34 -5.81
C LEU A 78 -3.34 -12.00 -6.36
N ALA A 79 -3.85 -10.81 -6.04
CA ALA A 79 -5.16 -10.35 -6.46
C ALA A 79 -5.16 -8.82 -6.59
N VAL A 80 -6.21 -8.27 -7.20
CA VAL A 80 -6.49 -6.84 -7.19
C VAL A 80 -8.00 -6.65 -7.01
N GLY A 81 -8.40 -5.76 -6.11
CA GLY A 81 -9.77 -5.36 -5.88
C GLY A 81 -9.97 -3.85 -6.02
N SER A 82 -11.21 -3.45 -6.32
CA SER A 82 -11.61 -2.05 -6.30
C SER A 82 -11.85 -1.56 -4.86
N GLY A 83 -11.55 -0.28 -4.63
CA GLY A 83 -11.89 0.39 -3.37
C GLY A 83 -13.35 0.89 -3.37
N ALA A 84 -14.04 0.75 -2.24
CA ALA A 84 -15.45 1.10 -2.10
C ALA A 84 -15.73 2.61 -2.24
N TRP A 85 -14.71 3.47 -2.11
CA TRP A 85 -14.87 4.92 -2.17
C TRP A 85 -15.33 5.42 -3.55
N MET A 86 -14.95 4.71 -4.63
CA MET A 86 -15.44 4.98 -5.98
C MET A 86 -16.90 4.56 -6.20
N GLY A 87 -17.58 4.00 -5.19
CA GLY A 87 -18.97 3.54 -5.23
C GLY A 87 -19.11 2.04 -5.44
N SER A 88 -20.34 1.53 -5.27
CA SER A 88 -20.66 0.10 -5.39
C SER A 88 -20.90 -0.38 -6.82
N ASP A 89 -21.09 0.53 -7.78
CA ASP A 89 -21.43 0.21 -9.17
C ASP A 89 -20.46 0.91 -10.13
N VAL A 90 -19.29 0.28 -10.29
CA VAL A 90 -18.15 0.79 -11.08
C VAL A 90 -17.82 -0.14 -12.23
N ILE A 91 -17.14 0.40 -13.25
CA ILE A 91 -16.43 -0.40 -14.24
C ILE A 91 -15.00 -0.53 -13.75
N PHE A 92 -14.58 -1.74 -13.41
CA PHE A 92 -13.25 -2.04 -12.89
C PHE A 92 -12.52 -3.03 -13.80
N PHE A 93 -11.27 -2.72 -14.11
CA PHE A 93 -10.37 -3.58 -14.87
C PHE A 93 -9.01 -3.64 -14.16
N ALA A 94 -8.45 -4.83 -14.05
CA ALA A 94 -7.10 -5.04 -13.57
C ALA A 94 -6.40 -6.11 -14.41
N ASN A 95 -5.11 -5.91 -14.66
CA ASN A 95 -4.23 -6.88 -15.33
C ASN A 95 -2.92 -6.99 -14.57
N ILE A 96 -2.59 -8.19 -14.11
CA ILE A 96 -1.32 -8.49 -13.42
C ILE A 96 -0.37 -9.13 -14.43
N ASP A 97 0.73 -8.44 -14.75
CA ASP A 97 1.86 -9.04 -15.47
C ASP A 97 3.00 -9.35 -14.48
N THR A 98 3.09 -10.62 -14.08
CA THR A 98 4.13 -11.10 -13.16
C THR A 98 5.51 -11.19 -13.79
N THR A 99 5.60 -11.13 -15.12
CA THR A 99 6.88 -11.19 -15.84
C THR A 99 7.58 -9.84 -15.79
N THR A 100 6.83 -8.77 -16.04
CA THR A 100 7.37 -7.40 -16.06
C THR A 100 7.25 -6.69 -14.70
N GLY A 101 6.48 -7.24 -13.76
CA GLY A 101 6.27 -6.62 -12.45
C GLY A 101 5.32 -5.42 -12.52
N VAL A 102 4.36 -5.45 -13.44
CA VAL A 102 3.43 -4.34 -13.69
C VAL A 102 1.99 -4.79 -13.45
N ILE A 103 1.23 -3.99 -12.73
CA ILE A 103 -0.21 -4.17 -12.54
C ILE A 103 -0.93 -2.97 -13.14
N GLY A 104 -1.60 -3.16 -14.27
CA GLY A 104 -2.45 -2.13 -14.86
C GLY A 104 -3.81 -2.12 -14.19
N ILE A 105 -4.25 -0.97 -13.68
CA ILE A 105 -5.53 -0.81 -12.98
C ILE A 105 -6.30 0.35 -13.59
N GLY A 106 -7.57 0.11 -13.91
CA GLY A 106 -8.53 1.11 -14.36
C GLY A 106 -9.84 1.00 -13.60
N ILE A 107 -10.34 2.13 -13.11
CA ILE A 107 -11.65 2.20 -12.44
C ILE A 107 -12.40 3.45 -12.89
N SER A 108 -13.67 3.30 -13.22
CA SER A 108 -14.54 4.43 -13.53
C SER A 108 -15.95 4.21 -13.01
N ARG A 109 -16.63 5.32 -12.72
CA ARG A 109 -18.05 5.33 -12.39
C ARG A 109 -18.86 5.18 -13.67
N LYS A 110 -20.09 4.68 -13.56
CA LYS A 110 -20.98 4.58 -14.72
C LYS A 110 -21.59 5.93 -15.06
N ALA A 111 -21.98 6.09 -16.33
CA ALA A 111 -22.68 7.28 -16.79
C ALA A 111 -23.92 7.56 -15.92
N GLY A 112 -24.13 8.83 -15.57
CA GLY A 112 -25.24 9.26 -14.70
C GLY A 112 -24.94 9.27 -13.19
N GLN A 113 -23.83 8.69 -12.73
CA GLN A 113 -23.48 8.64 -11.29
C GLN A 113 -22.69 9.85 -10.76
N GLY A 114 -22.25 10.77 -11.63
CA GLY A 114 -21.35 11.87 -11.29
C GLY A 114 -19.95 11.40 -10.82
N GLY A 115 -19.07 12.34 -10.50
CA GLY A 115 -17.76 12.06 -9.88
C GLY A 115 -17.80 12.10 -8.36
N VAL A 116 -16.74 11.58 -7.73
CA VAL A 116 -16.53 11.66 -6.27
C VAL A 116 -15.61 12.83 -5.89
N ASN A 117 -15.77 13.33 -4.68
CA ASN A 117 -14.93 14.40 -4.11
C ASN A 117 -14.22 13.91 -2.85
N GLY A 118 -13.08 14.52 -2.53
CA GLY A 118 -12.34 14.27 -1.30
C GLY A 118 -11.22 13.25 -1.47
N SER A 119 -11.03 12.39 -0.48
CA SER A 119 -9.99 11.37 -0.43
C SER A 119 -10.58 9.99 -0.18
N GLY A 120 -9.96 8.95 -0.71
CA GLY A 120 -10.26 7.57 -0.34
C GLY A 120 -9.53 6.52 -1.19
N MET A 121 -9.68 5.27 -0.77
CA MET A 121 -9.06 4.13 -1.43
C MET A 121 -9.73 3.83 -2.77
N VAL A 122 -8.93 3.77 -3.84
CA VAL A 122 -9.38 3.46 -5.20
C VAL A 122 -9.18 2.00 -5.58
N ALA A 123 -8.12 1.37 -5.07
CA ALA A 123 -7.81 -0.03 -5.33
C ALA A 123 -6.99 -0.63 -4.19
N LYS A 124 -7.01 -1.96 -4.11
CA LYS A 124 -6.24 -2.74 -3.15
C LYS A 124 -5.63 -3.94 -3.88
N VAL A 125 -4.32 -4.05 -3.82
CA VAL A 125 -3.54 -5.18 -4.32
C VAL A 125 -3.16 -6.07 -3.16
#